data_AF-A0A953GT63-F1
#
_entry.id   AF-A0A953GT63-F1
#
_cell.length_a   1.000
_cell.length_b   1.000
_cell.length_c   1.000
_cell.angle_alpha   90.00
_cell.angle_beta   90.00
_cell.angle_gamma   90.00
#
_symmetry.space_group_name_H-M   'P 1'
#
loop_
_entity.id
_entity.type
_entity.pdbx_description
1 polymer ?
#
loop_
_entity_poly.entity_id
_entity_poly.type
_entity_poly.pdbx_seq_one_letter_code
_entity_poly.pdbx_strand_id
1 'polypeptide(L)'
;MLVQAAARALLERRPIRLAGLVALALGLGIALAVLPLNVLGLGAAAALVVAAGIAILAEPALGLALTLIAGPFEPLEQIRLGLPIDSGQALFALTLVAYALRALGARGIPIAPAGRSAVRFSLPILVFIGVGALSFIPATDGRAWLKEVVKWIEVVVVLVLTAIEARQPRIRALLIGALFLVAAGEAVFGMYQFALRGTGPAEFALAGGRFFRASGTLEQPNPFGGYMGLSWPIAFAFACAWLAEPARLALRRDWAGVRA
;
A
#
# COMPACT_ATOMS: atom_id res chain seq x y z
N MET A 1 27.24 12.64 36.76
CA MET A 1 25.94 12.22 37.34
C MET A 1 24.87 11.91 36.28
N LEU A 2 24.61 12.76 35.28
CA LEU A 2 23.58 12.52 34.24
C LEU A 2 23.79 11.24 33.39
N VAL A 3 25.04 10.93 33.00
CA VAL A 3 25.36 9.73 32.19
C VAL A 3 25.15 8.42 32.97
N GLN A 4 25.45 8.42 34.27
CA GLN A 4 25.25 7.24 35.13
C GLN A 4 23.76 6.99 35.45
N ALA A 5 22.96 8.05 35.57
CA ALA A 5 21.51 7.94 35.72
C ALA A 5 20.83 7.39 34.46
N ALA A 6 21.25 7.84 33.27
CA ALA A 6 20.77 7.31 32.00
C ALA A 6 21.17 5.84 31.78
N ALA A 7 22.42 5.46 32.14
CA ALA A 7 22.89 4.08 32.06
C ALA A 7 22.15 3.14 33.02
N ARG A 8 21.88 3.57 34.26
CA ARG A 8 21.03 2.82 35.22
C ARG A 8 19.59 2.69 34.73
N ALA A 9 18.98 3.76 34.23
CA ALA A 9 17.62 3.71 33.70
C ALA A 9 17.49 2.81 32.45
N LEU A 10 18.53 2.73 31.61
CA LEU A 10 18.60 1.80 30.49
C LEU A 10 18.78 0.35 30.97
N LEU A 11 19.63 0.12 31.98
CA LEU A 11 19.87 -1.19 32.57
C LEU A 11 18.68 -1.73 33.35
N GLU A 12 17.90 -0.89 34.03
CA GLU A 12 16.67 -1.29 34.76
C GLU A 12 15.49 -1.60 33.82
N ARG A 13 15.44 -0.94 32.65
CA ARG A 13 14.43 -1.22 31.61
C ARG A 13 14.69 -2.51 30.84
N ARG A 14 15.95 -2.98 30.77
CA ARG A 14 16.32 -4.22 30.07
C ARG A 14 15.76 -5.50 30.69
N PRO A 15 15.85 -5.76 32.01
CA PRO A 15 15.31 -6.97 32.62
C PRO A 15 13.78 -6.98 32.60
N ILE A 16 13.12 -5.81 32.73
CA ILE A 16 11.65 -5.70 32.61
C ILE A 16 11.20 -6.02 31.18
N ARG A 17 11.93 -5.51 30.17
CA ARG A 17 11.66 -5.85 28.75
C ARG A 17 11.94 -7.32 28.45
N LEU A 18 13.01 -7.90 29.00
CA LEU A 18 13.33 -9.33 28.85
C LEU A 18 12.28 -10.21 29.52
N ALA A 19 11.86 -9.89 30.74
CA ALA A 19 10.79 -10.60 31.44
C ALA A 19 9.46 -10.52 30.68
N GLY A 20 9.12 -9.35 30.13
CA GLY A 20 7.96 -9.18 29.26
C GLY A 20 8.05 -10.00 27.97
N LEU A 21 9.21 -10.06 27.32
CA LEU A 21 9.45 -10.88 26.12
C LEU A 21 9.38 -12.38 26.43
N VAL A 22 9.93 -12.82 27.56
CA VAL A 22 9.87 -14.22 28.01
C VAL A 22 8.44 -14.62 28.35
N ALA A 23 7.70 -13.78 29.07
CA ALA A 23 6.28 -14.02 29.37
C ALA A 23 5.42 -14.06 28.10
N LEU A 24 5.68 -13.17 27.14
CA LEU A 24 5.02 -13.17 25.83
C LEU A 24 5.34 -14.44 25.04
N ALA A 25 6.61 -14.86 25.00
CA ALA A 25 7.04 -16.08 24.31
C ALA A 25 6.42 -17.34 24.93
N LEU A 26 6.37 -17.42 26.27
CA LEU A 26 5.72 -18.52 26.98
C LEU A 26 4.20 -18.53 26.74
N GLY A 27 3.55 -17.36 26.78
CA GLY A 27 2.12 -17.22 26.48
C GLY A 27 1.79 -17.65 25.04
N LEU A 28 2.61 -17.25 24.07
CA LEU A 28 2.52 -17.69 22.67
C LEU A 28 2.75 -19.21 22.55
N GLY A 29 3.74 -19.75 23.24
CA GLY A 29 4.03 -21.19 23.23
C GLY A 29 2.88 -22.03 23.80
N ILE A 30 2.28 -21.60 24.91
CA ILE A 30 1.10 -22.26 25.51
C ILE A 30 -0.11 -22.14 24.58
N ALA A 31 -0.35 -20.96 24.00
CA ALA A 31 -1.43 -20.77 23.05
C ALA A 31 -1.29 -21.70 21.83
N LEU A 32 -0.08 -21.80 21.25
CA LEU A 32 0.22 -22.71 20.14
C LEU A 32 0.02 -24.19 20.50
N ALA A 33 0.25 -24.58 21.76
CA ALA A 33 0.14 -25.96 22.22
C ALA A 33 -1.32 -26.38 22.55
N VAL A 34 -2.16 -25.45 22.98
CA VAL A 34 -3.49 -25.75 23.54
C VAL A 34 -4.63 -25.39 22.58
N LEU A 35 -4.47 -24.34 21.78
CA LEU A 35 -5.54 -23.85 20.92
C LEU A 35 -5.50 -24.53 19.56
N PRO A 36 -6.67 -24.85 18.97
CA PRO A 36 -6.72 -25.36 17.61
C PRO A 36 -6.26 -24.27 16.63
N LEU A 37 -5.60 -24.69 15.55
CA LEU A 37 -4.92 -23.80 14.59
C LEU A 37 -5.84 -22.74 13.97
N ASN A 38 -7.13 -23.04 13.83
CA ASN A 38 -8.13 -22.07 13.35
C ASN A 38 -8.36 -20.93 14.34
N VAL A 39 -8.40 -21.21 15.65
CA VAL A 39 -8.56 -20.20 16.70
C VAL A 39 -7.31 -19.33 16.81
N LEU A 40 -6.13 -19.95 16.69
CA LEU A 40 -4.86 -19.22 16.63
C LEU A 40 -4.78 -18.33 15.38
N GLY A 41 -5.19 -18.85 14.23
CA GLY A 41 -5.26 -18.09 12.98
C GLY A 41 -6.20 -16.89 13.08
N LEU A 42 -7.41 -17.08 13.62
CA LEU A 42 -8.37 -15.99 13.85
C LEU A 42 -7.86 -14.96 14.86
N GLY A 43 -7.26 -15.42 15.97
CA GLY A 43 -6.67 -14.54 16.98
C GLY A 43 -5.52 -13.71 16.42
N ALA A 44 -4.63 -14.33 15.63
CA ALA A 44 -3.53 -13.65 14.96
C ALA A 44 -4.05 -12.64 13.91
N ALA A 45 -5.07 -13.01 13.12
CA ALA A 45 -5.69 -12.10 12.17
C ALA A 45 -6.33 -10.89 12.86
N ALA A 46 -7.07 -11.11 13.95
CA ALA A 46 -7.67 -10.04 14.74
C ALA A 46 -6.59 -9.12 15.36
N ALA A 47 -5.54 -9.69 15.92
CA ALA A 47 -4.41 -8.94 16.46
C ALA A 47 -3.71 -8.10 15.38
N LEU A 48 -3.55 -8.66 14.16
CA LEU A 48 -2.96 -7.95 13.03
C LEU A 48 -3.84 -6.77 12.59
N VAL A 49 -5.16 -6.95 12.52
CA VAL A 49 -6.12 -5.87 12.18
C VAL A 49 -6.05 -4.76 13.23
N VAL A 50 -6.05 -5.10 14.51
CA VAL A 50 -5.94 -4.12 15.60
C VAL A 50 -4.59 -3.40 15.54
N ALA A 51 -3.50 -4.13 15.35
CA ALA A 51 -2.17 -3.55 15.23
C ALA A 51 -2.05 -2.62 14.02
N ALA A 52 -2.60 -3.02 12.86
CA ALA A 52 -2.67 -2.18 11.67
C ALA A 52 -3.48 -0.91 11.94
N GLY A 53 -4.64 -1.03 12.61
CA GLY A 53 -5.46 0.13 12.94
C GLY A 53 -4.76 1.11 13.87
N ILE A 54 -4.11 0.62 14.93
CA ILE A 54 -3.29 1.44 15.82
C ILE A 54 -2.15 2.11 15.05
N ALA A 55 -1.47 1.36 14.18
CA ALA A 55 -0.37 1.88 13.38
C ALA A 55 -0.83 2.99 12.42
N ILE A 56 -1.99 2.82 11.77
CA ILE A 56 -2.59 3.85 10.89
C ILE A 56 -2.98 5.09 11.68
N LEU A 57 -3.58 4.93 12.88
CA LEU A 57 -3.92 6.08 13.72
C LEU A 57 -2.67 6.83 14.19
N ALA A 58 -1.58 6.13 14.47
CA ALA A 58 -0.30 6.74 14.87
C ALA A 58 0.44 7.39 13.70
N GLU A 59 0.43 6.74 12.53
CA GLU A 59 1.08 7.21 11.29
C GLU A 59 0.12 6.98 10.11
N PRO A 60 -0.76 7.95 9.79
CA PRO A 60 -1.77 7.82 8.74
C PRO A 60 -1.22 7.42 7.37
N ALA A 61 0.04 7.75 7.06
CA ALA A 61 0.66 7.36 5.80
C ALA A 61 0.86 5.84 5.66
N LEU A 62 0.93 5.08 6.76
CA LEU A 62 0.91 3.61 6.72
C LEU A 62 -0.39 3.10 6.10
N GLY A 63 -1.50 3.79 6.33
CA GLY A 63 -2.80 3.45 5.77
C GLY A 63 -2.84 3.54 4.25
N LEU A 64 -2.16 4.53 3.66
CA LEU A 64 -1.99 4.62 2.20
C LEU A 64 -1.19 3.43 1.64
N ALA A 65 -0.11 3.03 2.33
CA ALA A 65 0.70 1.89 1.92
C ALA A 65 -0.08 0.57 2.00
N LEU A 66 -0.81 0.36 3.10
CA LEU A 66 -1.64 -0.83 3.29
C LEU A 66 -2.82 -0.88 2.32
N THR A 67 -3.46 0.26 2.04
CA THR A 67 -4.50 0.38 1.02
C THR A 67 -3.96 -0.01 -0.37
N LEU A 68 -2.75 0.45 -0.71
CA LEU A 68 -2.12 0.12 -1.99
C LEU A 68 -1.82 -1.39 -2.13
N ILE A 69 -1.45 -2.05 -1.04
CA ILE A 69 -1.21 -3.50 -1.01
C ILE A 69 -2.52 -4.28 -1.09
N ALA A 70 -3.56 -3.83 -0.38
CA ALA A 70 -4.85 -4.48 -0.32
C ALA A 70 -5.71 -4.29 -1.59
N GLY A 71 -5.56 -3.17 -2.29
CA GLY A 71 -6.40 -2.80 -3.44
C GLY A 71 -6.55 -3.90 -4.50
N PRO A 72 -5.46 -4.55 -4.97
CA PRO A 72 -5.57 -5.62 -5.96
C PRO A 72 -6.37 -6.85 -5.52
N PHE A 73 -6.65 -7.01 -4.22
CA PHE A 73 -7.42 -8.14 -3.69
C PHE A 73 -8.94 -7.92 -3.81
N GLU A 74 -9.44 -6.72 -4.14
CA GLU A 74 -10.88 -6.43 -4.22
C GLU A 74 -11.66 -7.50 -5.03
N PRO A 75 -11.27 -7.88 -6.27
CA PRO A 75 -12.04 -8.84 -7.04
C PRO A 75 -12.07 -10.22 -6.40
N LEU A 76 -10.94 -10.66 -5.84
CA LEU A 76 -10.84 -11.93 -5.13
C LEU A 76 -11.71 -11.93 -3.87
N GLU A 77 -11.72 -10.85 -3.10
CA GLU A 77 -12.56 -10.70 -1.91
C GLU A 77 -14.05 -10.68 -2.25
N GLN A 78 -14.44 -10.01 -3.33
CA GLN A 78 -15.83 -10.02 -3.80
C GLN A 78 -16.29 -11.43 -4.18
N ILE A 79 -15.46 -12.19 -4.89
CA ILE A 79 -15.78 -13.57 -5.30
C ILE A 79 -15.82 -14.52 -4.09
N ARG A 80 -14.90 -14.37 -3.13
CA ARG A 80 -14.72 -15.33 -2.03
C ARG A 80 -15.57 -15.02 -0.81
N LEU A 81 -15.73 -13.74 -0.48
CA LEU A 81 -16.33 -13.29 0.76
C LEU A 81 -17.67 -12.56 0.53
N GLY A 82 -17.92 -12.06 -0.69
CA GLY A 82 -19.16 -11.37 -1.03
C GLY A 82 -19.40 -10.10 -0.20
N LEU A 83 -18.34 -9.48 0.31
CA LEU A 83 -18.43 -8.32 1.19
C LEU A 83 -18.77 -7.05 0.38
N PRO A 84 -19.59 -6.14 0.94
CA PRO A 84 -19.94 -4.88 0.27
C PRO A 84 -18.77 -3.88 0.24
N ILE A 85 -17.78 -4.04 1.12
CA ILE A 85 -16.59 -3.21 1.26
C ILE A 85 -15.39 -4.15 1.33
N ASP A 86 -14.45 -3.99 0.41
CA ASP A 86 -13.19 -4.74 0.41
C ASP A 86 -12.19 -4.17 1.44
N SER A 87 -11.15 -4.93 1.72
CA SER A 87 -10.11 -4.58 2.68
C SER A 87 -9.38 -3.29 2.30
N GLY A 88 -9.17 -3.03 1.00
CA GLY A 88 -8.57 -1.80 0.49
C GLY A 88 -9.42 -0.58 0.85
N GLN A 89 -10.72 -0.63 0.58
CA GLN A 89 -11.68 0.42 0.94
C GLN A 89 -11.79 0.62 2.45
N ALA A 90 -11.80 -0.45 3.25
CA ALA A 90 -11.83 -0.37 4.71
C ALA A 90 -10.57 0.31 5.28
N LEU A 91 -9.39 -0.08 4.78
CA LEU A 91 -8.12 0.54 5.15
C LEU A 91 -8.06 2.01 4.72
N PHE A 92 -8.56 2.33 3.53
CA PHE A 92 -8.62 3.69 3.03
C PHE A 92 -9.54 4.57 3.88
N ALA A 93 -10.74 4.09 4.21
CA ALA A 93 -11.65 4.80 5.09
C ALA A 93 -11.02 5.08 6.47
N LEU A 94 -10.36 4.08 7.07
CA LEU A 94 -9.64 4.27 8.34
C LEU A 94 -8.49 5.28 8.20
N THR A 95 -7.80 5.27 7.06
CA THR A 95 -6.76 6.25 6.73
C THR A 95 -7.34 7.66 6.74
N LEU A 96 -8.47 7.90 6.06
CA LEU A 96 -9.14 9.20 6.04
C LEU A 96 -9.55 9.66 7.43
N VAL A 97 -10.08 8.75 8.26
CA VAL A 97 -10.40 9.03 9.66
C VAL A 97 -9.15 9.45 10.43
N ALA A 98 -8.03 8.75 10.26
CA ALA A 98 -6.77 9.07 10.91
C ALA A 98 -6.23 10.45 10.48
N TYR A 99 -6.33 10.80 9.20
CA TYR A 99 -6.00 12.14 8.69
C TYR A 99 -6.91 13.22 9.28
N ALA A 100 -8.22 12.97 9.38
CA ALA A 100 -9.17 13.91 9.96
C ALA A 100 -8.88 14.17 11.44
N LEU A 101 -8.64 13.11 12.23
CA LEU A 101 -8.25 13.23 13.64
C LEU A 101 -6.95 14.02 13.81
N ARG A 102 -5.96 13.75 12.97
CA ARG A 102 -4.69 14.49 12.97
C ARG A 102 -4.89 15.97 12.62
N ALA A 103 -5.74 16.28 11.64
CA ALA A 103 -6.05 17.65 11.26
C ALA A 103 -6.76 18.42 12.39
N LEU A 104 -7.70 17.78 13.09
CA LEU A 104 -8.37 18.36 14.26
C LEU A 104 -7.37 18.66 15.39
N GLY A 105 -6.46 17.72 15.69
CA GLY A 105 -5.44 17.88 16.72
C GLY A 105 -4.37 18.93 16.37
N ALA A 106 -3.99 19.02 15.10
CA ALA A 106 -2.96 19.95 14.60
C ALA A 106 -3.50 21.35 14.20
N ARG A 107 -4.81 21.59 14.35
CA ARG A 107 -5.52 22.81 13.88
C ARG A 107 -5.35 23.08 12.37
N GLY A 108 -5.30 22.02 11.56
CA GLY A 108 -5.24 22.11 10.10
C GLY A 108 -4.31 21.06 9.47
N ILE A 109 -4.40 20.95 8.15
CA ILE A 109 -3.47 20.16 7.33
C ILE A 109 -2.43 21.15 6.76
N PRO A 110 -1.12 20.94 6.95
CA PRO A 110 -0.11 21.79 6.32
C PRO A 110 -0.07 21.54 4.80
N ILE A 111 -0.86 22.31 4.04
CA ILE A 111 -1.07 22.11 2.59
C ILE A 111 0.04 22.80 1.73
N ALA A 112 0.95 23.62 2.26
CA ALA A 112 1.93 24.37 1.44
C ALA A 112 3.38 23.87 1.59
N PRO A 113 4.23 23.79 0.53
CA PRO A 113 4.05 24.01 -0.92
C PRO A 113 3.61 22.76 -1.71
N ALA A 114 3.36 21.64 -1.04
CA ALA A 114 2.91 20.39 -1.65
C ALA A 114 1.61 20.56 -2.46
N GLY A 115 0.73 21.44 -1.99
CA GLY A 115 -0.51 21.81 -2.65
C GLY A 115 -0.32 22.26 -4.09
N ARG A 116 0.77 22.94 -4.46
CA ARG A 116 0.94 23.37 -5.87
C ARG A 116 1.22 22.19 -6.81
N SER A 117 2.10 21.27 -6.41
CA SER A 117 2.38 20.08 -7.21
C SER A 117 1.20 19.12 -7.20
N ALA A 118 0.60 18.90 -6.03
CA ALA A 118 -0.60 18.07 -5.89
C ALA A 118 -1.76 18.60 -6.75
N VAL A 119 -2.04 19.91 -6.72
CA VAL A 119 -3.06 20.54 -7.56
C VAL A 119 -2.73 20.42 -9.05
N ARG A 120 -1.47 20.63 -9.46
CA ARG A 120 -1.06 20.48 -10.87
C ARG A 120 -1.29 19.06 -11.40
N PHE A 121 -0.96 18.03 -10.63
CA PHE A 121 -1.17 16.64 -11.03
C PHE A 121 -2.64 16.19 -10.86
N SER A 122 -3.39 16.80 -9.95
CA SER A 122 -4.82 16.53 -9.77
C SER A 122 -5.68 17.19 -10.86
N LEU A 123 -5.25 18.31 -11.44
CA LEU A 123 -6.06 19.10 -12.36
C LEU A 123 -6.56 18.29 -13.58
N PRO A 124 -5.74 17.51 -14.30
CA PRO A 124 -6.22 16.69 -15.41
C PRO A 124 -7.28 15.67 -14.96
N ILE A 125 -7.10 15.06 -13.78
CA ILE A 125 -8.04 14.10 -13.22
C ILE A 125 -9.33 14.80 -12.79
N LEU A 126 -9.25 16.00 -12.21
CA LEU A 126 -10.42 16.80 -11.85
C LEU A 126 -11.22 17.23 -13.08
N VAL A 127 -10.53 17.60 -14.18
CA VAL A 127 -11.18 17.88 -15.47
C VAL A 127 -11.85 16.62 -16.01
N PHE A 128 -11.16 15.48 -15.96
CA PHE A 128 -11.71 14.18 -16.35
C PHE A 128 -12.96 13.82 -15.53
N ILE A 129 -12.94 14.01 -14.20
CA ILE A 129 -14.10 13.82 -13.32
C ILE A 129 -15.23 14.78 -13.70
N GLY A 130 -14.92 16.05 -13.95
CA GLY A 130 -15.92 17.05 -14.35
C GLY A 130 -16.62 16.67 -15.66
N VAL A 131 -15.86 16.23 -16.66
CA VAL A 131 -16.41 15.73 -17.92
C VAL A 131 -17.17 14.42 -17.71
N GLY A 132 -16.62 13.49 -16.93
CA GLY A 132 -17.25 12.21 -16.59
C GLY A 132 -18.54 12.39 -15.82
N ALA A 133 -18.68 13.41 -14.97
CA ALA A 133 -19.91 13.72 -14.26
C ALA A 133 -21.06 14.06 -15.22
N LEU A 134 -20.77 14.65 -16.39
CA LEU A 134 -21.79 14.92 -17.42
C LEU A 134 -22.37 13.63 -18.03
N SER A 135 -21.66 12.49 -17.90
CA SER A 135 -22.20 11.19 -18.31
C SER A 135 -23.41 10.73 -17.49
N PHE A 136 -23.75 11.43 -16.41
CA PHE A 136 -25.01 11.22 -15.67
C PHE A 136 -26.23 11.45 -16.56
N ILE A 137 -26.17 12.39 -17.52
CA ILE A 137 -27.31 12.78 -18.35
C ILE A 137 -27.87 11.59 -19.14
N PRO A 138 -27.06 10.79 -19.85
CA PRO A 138 -27.52 9.56 -20.51
C PRO A 138 -27.48 8.31 -19.62
N ALA A 139 -27.15 8.41 -18.32
CA ALA A 139 -26.92 7.24 -17.49
C ALA A 139 -28.22 6.44 -17.23
N THR A 140 -28.17 5.14 -17.51
CA THR A 140 -29.27 4.20 -17.21
C THR A 140 -29.22 3.66 -15.78
N ASP A 141 -28.03 3.70 -15.15
CA ASP A 141 -27.82 3.28 -13.77
C ASP A 141 -27.05 4.37 -12.99
N GLY A 142 -27.81 5.14 -12.18
CA GLY A 142 -27.25 6.20 -11.35
C GLY A 142 -26.33 5.70 -10.24
N ARG A 143 -26.48 4.45 -9.76
CA ARG A 143 -25.62 3.88 -8.72
C ARG A 143 -24.26 3.52 -9.31
N ALA A 144 -24.24 2.91 -10.49
CA ALA A 144 -23.01 2.62 -11.21
C ALA A 144 -22.25 3.91 -11.54
N TRP A 145 -22.96 4.94 -12.04
CA TRP A 145 -22.37 6.27 -12.26
C TRP A 145 -21.77 6.85 -10.99
N LEU A 146 -22.50 6.84 -9.87
CA LEU A 146 -22.03 7.40 -8.60
C LEU A 146 -20.79 6.64 -8.11
N LYS A 147 -20.79 5.31 -8.20
CA LYS A 147 -19.64 4.47 -7.83
C LYS A 147 -18.39 4.86 -8.63
N GLU A 148 -18.54 5.09 -9.94
CA GLU A 148 -17.43 5.53 -10.79
C GLU A 148 -16.92 6.92 -10.39
N VAL A 149 -17.80 7.90 -10.17
CA VAL A 149 -17.40 9.24 -9.72
C VAL A 149 -16.68 9.20 -8.38
N VAL A 150 -17.20 8.45 -7.41
CA VAL A 150 -16.58 8.29 -6.08
C VAL A 150 -15.18 7.70 -6.20
N LYS A 151 -15.01 6.62 -6.98
CA LYS A 151 -13.69 6.00 -7.24
C LYS A 151 -12.66 7.02 -7.75
N TRP A 152 -13.06 7.88 -8.69
CA TRP A 152 -12.14 8.90 -9.21
C TRP A 152 -11.83 10.02 -8.20
N ILE A 153 -12.79 10.38 -7.35
CA ILE A 153 -12.54 11.28 -6.22
C ILE A 153 -11.54 10.66 -5.24
N GLU A 154 -11.68 9.36 -4.92
CA GLU A 154 -10.73 8.64 -4.06
C GLU A 154 -9.32 8.67 -4.64
N VAL A 155 -9.17 8.48 -5.96
CA VAL A 155 -7.87 8.60 -6.65
C VAL A 155 -7.26 10.00 -6.46
N VAL A 156 -8.06 11.07 -6.55
CA VAL A 156 -7.57 12.44 -6.29
C VAL A 156 -7.12 12.59 -4.83
N VAL A 157 -7.90 12.08 -3.89
CA VAL A 157 -7.54 12.14 -2.46
C VAL A 157 -6.23 11.39 -2.19
N VAL A 158 -6.09 10.16 -2.70
CA VAL A 158 -4.85 9.37 -2.60
C VAL A 158 -3.67 10.13 -3.20
N LEU A 159 -3.84 10.74 -4.37
CA LEU A 159 -2.80 11.52 -5.04
C LEU A 159 -2.36 12.71 -4.17
N VAL A 160 -3.31 13.48 -3.63
CA VAL A 160 -3.02 14.64 -2.78
C VAL A 160 -2.31 14.21 -1.50
N LEU A 161 -2.83 13.21 -0.79
CA LEU A 161 -2.23 12.72 0.45
C LEU A 161 -0.82 12.16 0.19
N THR A 162 -0.65 11.38 -0.87
CA THR A 162 0.66 10.85 -1.29
C THR A 162 1.64 11.99 -1.60
N ALA A 163 1.22 13.02 -2.32
CA ALA A 163 2.08 14.16 -2.65
C ALA A 163 2.51 14.98 -1.42
N ILE A 164 1.66 15.05 -0.39
CA ILE A 164 1.98 15.68 0.89
C ILE A 164 3.00 14.82 1.65
N GLU A 165 2.71 13.53 1.82
CA GLU A 165 3.52 12.64 2.66
C GLU A 165 4.86 12.23 2.05
N ALA A 166 4.92 12.06 0.73
CA ALA A 166 6.14 11.66 0.02
C ALA A 166 7.27 12.70 0.07
N ARG A 167 7.04 13.87 0.69
CA ARG A 167 8.10 14.81 1.04
C ARG A 167 9.03 14.23 2.10
N GLN A 168 8.49 13.46 3.03
CA GLN A 168 9.25 12.77 4.05
C GLN A 168 9.98 11.58 3.40
N PRO A 169 11.32 11.51 3.39
CA PRO A 169 12.05 10.46 2.70
C PRO A 169 11.69 9.05 3.16
N ARG A 170 11.45 8.88 4.47
CA ARG A 170 11.02 7.60 5.06
C ARG A 170 9.67 7.14 4.51
N ILE A 171 8.69 8.05 4.47
CA ILE A 171 7.34 7.73 3.98
C ILE A 171 7.34 7.53 2.47
N ARG A 172 8.12 8.33 1.73
CA ARG A 172 8.32 8.11 0.29
C ARG A 172 8.88 6.72 0.01
N ALA A 173 9.92 6.31 0.74
CA ALA A 173 10.51 4.98 0.61
C ALA A 173 9.50 3.87 0.96
N LEU A 174 8.68 4.07 2.00
CA LEU A 174 7.59 3.17 2.35
C LEU A 174 6.59 3.01 1.21
N LEU A 175 6.07 4.11 0.63
CA LEU A 175 5.05 4.05 -0.42
C LEU A 175 5.59 3.41 -1.71
N ILE A 176 6.83 3.75 -2.10
CA ILE A 176 7.50 3.10 -3.23
C ILE A 176 7.75 1.62 -2.94
N GLY A 177 8.19 1.28 -1.73
CA GLY A 177 8.40 -0.09 -1.30
C GLY A 177 7.11 -0.91 -1.33
N ALA A 178 6.00 -0.33 -0.87
CA ALA A 178 4.67 -0.94 -0.94
C ALA A 178 4.25 -1.18 -2.39
N LEU A 179 4.38 -0.17 -3.27
CA LEU A 179 4.09 -0.30 -4.70
C LEU A 179 4.85 -1.45 -5.35
N PHE A 180 6.16 -1.56 -5.10
CA PHE A 180 6.98 -2.63 -5.66
C PHE A 180 6.71 -3.98 -5.00
N LEU A 181 6.40 -4.02 -3.71
CA LEU A 181 6.04 -5.24 -3.02
C LEU A 181 4.77 -5.85 -3.62
N VAL A 182 3.71 -5.05 -3.78
CA VAL A 182 2.45 -5.55 -4.37
C VAL A 182 2.61 -5.86 -5.85
N ALA A 183 3.36 -5.04 -6.62
CA ALA A 183 3.64 -5.35 -8.02
C ALA A 183 4.45 -6.64 -8.19
N ALA A 184 5.45 -6.90 -7.34
CA ALA A 184 6.20 -8.14 -7.35
C ALA A 184 5.33 -9.34 -6.95
N GLY A 185 4.47 -9.19 -5.94
CA GLY A 185 3.51 -10.21 -5.54
C GLY A 185 2.57 -10.59 -6.67
N GLU A 186 1.95 -9.60 -7.31
CA GLU A 186 1.07 -9.79 -8.47
C GLU A 186 1.82 -10.44 -9.65
N ALA A 187 3.06 -10.01 -9.94
CA ALA A 187 3.87 -10.60 -11.00
C ALA A 187 4.18 -12.08 -10.72
N VAL A 188 4.60 -12.43 -9.49
CA VAL A 188 4.88 -13.82 -9.10
C VAL A 188 3.61 -14.66 -9.16
N PHE A 189 2.49 -14.16 -8.65
CA PHE A 189 1.22 -14.87 -8.70
C PHE A 189 0.71 -15.03 -10.13
N GLY A 190 0.85 -14.00 -10.97
CA GLY A 190 0.55 -14.06 -12.40
C GLY A 190 1.41 -15.07 -13.16
N MET A 191 2.72 -15.16 -12.85
CA MET A 191 3.60 -16.18 -13.41
C MET A 191 3.17 -17.59 -13.01
N TYR A 192 2.79 -17.78 -11.74
CA TYR A 192 2.21 -19.04 -11.27
C TYR A 192 0.92 -19.38 -12.05
N GLN A 193 0.00 -18.43 -12.21
CA GLN A 193 -1.22 -18.62 -13.00
C GLN A 193 -0.93 -18.98 -14.46
N PHE A 194 0.04 -18.32 -15.08
CA PHE A 194 0.40 -18.54 -16.47
C PHE A 194 1.00 -19.92 -16.72
N ALA A 195 1.97 -20.34 -15.90
CA ALA A 195 2.81 -21.50 -16.18
C ALA A 195 2.53 -22.74 -15.32
N LEU A 196 2.03 -22.57 -14.09
CA LEU A 196 2.04 -23.64 -13.07
C LEU A 196 0.64 -24.04 -12.59
N ARG A 197 -0.35 -23.15 -12.66
CA ARG A 197 -1.72 -23.42 -12.17
C ARG A 197 -2.41 -24.56 -12.92
N GLY A 198 -2.06 -24.75 -14.20
CA GLY A 198 -2.54 -25.86 -15.05
C GLY A 198 -4.04 -25.83 -15.39
N THR A 199 -4.80 -24.90 -14.80
CA THR A 199 -6.26 -24.76 -14.99
C THR A 199 -6.66 -23.29 -14.85
N GLY A 200 -7.76 -22.90 -15.51
CA GLY A 200 -8.28 -21.54 -15.50
C GLY A 200 -9.52 -21.39 -16.39
N PRO A 201 -10.13 -20.20 -16.43
CA PRO A 201 -11.25 -19.92 -17.33
C PRO A 201 -10.91 -20.28 -18.77
N ALA A 202 -11.86 -20.86 -19.49
CA ALA A 202 -11.65 -21.29 -20.88
C ALA A 202 -11.26 -20.12 -21.78
N GLU A 203 -11.86 -18.93 -21.58
CA GLU A 203 -11.47 -17.71 -22.30
C GLU A 203 -10.03 -17.23 -22.03
N PHE A 204 -9.37 -17.73 -20.98
CA PHE A 204 -7.98 -17.37 -20.67
C PHE A 204 -7.00 -18.40 -21.20
N ALA A 205 -7.46 -19.53 -21.74
CA ALA A 205 -6.60 -20.58 -22.26
C ALA A 205 -5.78 -20.08 -23.46
N LEU A 206 -4.49 -20.38 -23.43
CA LEU A 206 -3.51 -20.09 -24.47
C LEU A 206 -2.88 -21.42 -24.92
N ALA A 207 -2.43 -21.48 -26.17
CA ALA A 207 -1.72 -22.64 -26.73
C ALA A 207 -2.45 -23.98 -26.46
N GLY A 208 -3.77 -24.02 -26.70
CA GLY A 208 -4.58 -25.23 -26.50
C GLY A 208 -4.78 -25.63 -25.04
N GLY A 209 -4.71 -24.69 -24.09
CA GLY A 209 -4.89 -24.94 -22.65
C GLY A 209 -3.61 -25.26 -21.89
N ARG A 210 -2.44 -25.18 -22.54
CA ARG A 210 -1.14 -25.37 -21.89
C ARG A 210 -0.77 -24.21 -20.98
N PHE A 211 -1.17 -22.99 -21.34
CA PHE A 211 -0.94 -21.79 -20.55
C PHE A 211 -2.25 -21.04 -20.35
N PHE A 212 -2.32 -20.17 -19.35
CA PHE A 212 -3.48 -19.32 -19.11
C PHE A 212 -3.05 -17.86 -19.01
N ARG A 213 -3.88 -16.92 -19.48
CA ARG A 213 -3.62 -15.48 -19.29
C ARG A 213 -3.52 -15.19 -17.79
N ALA A 214 -2.42 -14.57 -17.38
CA ALA A 214 -2.25 -14.10 -16.01
C ALA A 214 -3.32 -13.04 -15.67
N SER A 215 -3.92 -13.17 -14.49
CA SER A 215 -4.98 -12.29 -13.98
C SER A 215 -4.67 -11.74 -12.59
N GLY A 216 -3.61 -12.20 -11.91
CA GLY A 216 -3.25 -11.78 -10.57
C GLY A 216 -4.36 -12.05 -9.56
N THR A 217 -4.39 -11.29 -8.46
CA THR A 217 -5.55 -11.27 -7.53
C THR A 217 -6.71 -10.42 -8.07
N LEU A 218 -6.48 -9.71 -9.18
CA LEU A 218 -7.46 -8.89 -9.87
C LEU A 218 -8.50 -9.73 -10.64
N GLU A 219 -8.28 -11.04 -10.77
CA GLU A 219 -9.19 -12.03 -11.40
C GLU A 219 -9.57 -11.73 -12.86
N GLN A 220 -8.93 -10.73 -13.49
CA GLN A 220 -9.11 -10.39 -14.89
C GLN A 220 -7.76 -10.03 -15.55
N PRO A 221 -7.47 -10.57 -16.75
CA PRO A 221 -6.22 -10.30 -17.46
C PRO A 221 -5.98 -8.84 -17.86
N ASN A 222 -7.04 -8.09 -18.13
CA ASN A 222 -6.92 -6.71 -18.60
C ASN A 222 -6.51 -5.75 -17.46
N PRO A 223 -7.21 -5.71 -16.30
CA PRO A 223 -6.73 -4.99 -15.12
C PRO A 223 -5.32 -5.40 -14.69
N PHE A 224 -5.01 -6.69 -14.68
CA PHE A 224 -3.66 -7.19 -14.37
C PHE A 224 -2.59 -6.63 -15.33
N GLY A 225 -2.83 -6.73 -16.63
CA GLY A 225 -1.93 -6.18 -17.64
C GLY A 225 -1.75 -4.67 -17.51
N GLY A 226 -2.82 -3.93 -17.22
CA GLY A 226 -2.77 -2.50 -16.95
C GLY A 226 -1.94 -2.16 -15.71
N TYR A 227 -2.16 -2.89 -14.61
CA TYR A 227 -1.43 -2.70 -13.36
C TYR A 227 0.07 -2.99 -13.50
N MET A 228 0.44 -4.08 -14.19
CA MET A 228 1.84 -4.40 -14.53
C MET A 228 2.44 -3.36 -15.48
N GLY A 229 1.67 -2.92 -16.48
CA GLY A 229 2.09 -1.91 -17.46
C GLY A 229 2.40 -0.54 -16.84
N LEU A 230 1.75 -0.20 -15.72
CA LEU A 230 2.05 1.01 -14.95
C LEU A 230 3.21 0.81 -13.97
N SER A 231 3.30 -0.36 -13.35
CA SER A 231 4.28 -0.62 -12.29
C SER A 231 5.69 -0.90 -12.82
N TRP A 232 5.80 -1.68 -13.90
CA TRP A 232 7.09 -2.10 -14.46
C TRP A 232 7.97 -0.94 -14.97
N PRO A 233 7.45 0.05 -15.73
CA PRO A 233 8.28 1.17 -16.18
C PRO A 233 8.89 1.96 -15.02
N ILE A 234 8.14 2.12 -13.93
CA ILE A 234 8.61 2.78 -12.71
C ILE A 234 9.71 1.94 -12.06
N ALA A 235 9.47 0.64 -11.87
CA ALA A 235 10.46 -0.27 -11.29
C ALA A 235 11.77 -0.29 -12.12
N PHE A 236 11.65 -0.34 -13.45
CA PHE A 236 12.76 -0.29 -14.38
C PHE A 236 13.54 1.02 -14.26
N ALA A 237 12.85 2.17 -14.23
CA ALA A 237 13.51 3.47 -14.06
C ALA A 237 14.27 3.56 -12.73
N PHE A 238 13.71 3.02 -11.65
CA PHE A 238 14.38 2.95 -10.35
C PHE A 238 15.61 2.04 -10.39
N ALA A 239 15.51 0.87 -11.02
CA ALA A 239 16.63 -0.06 -11.18
C ALA A 239 17.78 0.59 -11.98
N CYS A 240 17.47 1.23 -13.10
CA CYS A 240 18.45 1.97 -13.90
C CYS A 240 19.10 3.11 -13.10
N ALA A 241 18.33 3.88 -12.35
CA ALA A 241 18.86 4.94 -11.50
C ALA A 241 19.80 4.40 -10.42
N TRP A 242 19.43 3.29 -9.77
CA TRP A 242 20.26 2.62 -8.77
C TRP A 242 21.59 2.12 -9.35
N LEU A 243 21.56 1.48 -10.51
CA LEU A 243 22.75 0.98 -11.19
C LEU A 243 23.68 2.11 -11.68
N ALA A 244 23.13 3.28 -12.01
CA ALA A 244 23.91 4.45 -12.45
C ALA A 244 24.52 5.25 -11.29
N GLU A 245 24.10 5.02 -10.05
CA GLU A 245 24.48 5.81 -8.89
C GLU A 245 26.00 5.81 -8.60
N PRO A 246 26.73 4.68 -8.68
CA PRO A 246 28.19 4.65 -8.48
C PRO A 246 28.93 5.56 -9.48
N ALA A 247 28.53 5.55 -10.75
CA ALA A 247 29.12 6.39 -11.79
C ALA A 247 28.84 7.89 -11.55
N ARG A 248 27.63 8.22 -11.06
CA ARG A 248 27.29 9.61 -10.68
C ARG A 248 28.12 10.11 -9.50
N LEU A 249 28.37 9.25 -8.52
CA LEU A 249 29.20 9.59 -7.35
C LEU A 249 30.67 9.79 -7.73
N ALA A 250 31.21 8.96 -8.64
CA ALA A 250 32.56 9.12 -9.17
C ALA A 250 32.74 10.46 -9.89
N LEU A 251 31.85 10.79 -10.83
CA LEU A 251 31.86 12.08 -11.53
C LEU A 251 31.79 13.24 -10.53
N ARG A 252 30.88 13.21 -9.55
CA ARG A 252 30.77 14.28 -8.54
C ARG A 252 32.06 14.49 -7.73
N ARG A 253 32.82 13.43 -7.44
CA ARG A 253 34.12 13.53 -6.75
C ARG A 253 35.17 14.20 -7.64
N ASP A 254 35.27 13.80 -8.90
CA ASP A 254 36.22 14.39 -9.85
C ASP A 254 35.97 15.90 -10.03
N TRP A 255 34.70 16.30 -10.18
CA TRP A 255 34.30 17.71 -10.27
C TRP A 255 34.58 18.53 -9.00
N ALA A 256 34.57 17.90 -7.82
CA ALA A 256 34.92 18.57 -6.56
C ALA A 256 36.43 18.73 -6.40
N GLY A 257 37.22 17.76 -6.87
CA GLY A 257 38.68 17.82 -6.89
C GLY A 257 39.25 18.87 -7.86
N VAL A 258 38.53 19.18 -8.94
CA VAL A 258 38.92 20.24 -9.90
C VAL A 258 38.71 21.66 -9.36
N ARG A 259 37.95 21.83 -8.26
CA ARG A 259 37.69 23.16 -7.65
C ARG A 259 38.48 23.43 -6.36
N ALA A 260 39.32 22.50 -5.93
CA ALA A 260 40.23 22.65 -4.79
C ALA A 260 41.62 23.05 -5.28
#